data_AF-M0ML49-F1
#
_entry.id   AF-M0ML49-F1
#
_cell.length_a   1.000
_cell.length_b   1.000
_cell.length_c   1.000
_cell.angle_alpha   90.00
_cell.angle_beta   90.00
_cell.angle_gamma   90.00
#
_symmetry.space_group_name_H-M   'P 1'
#
loop_
_entity.id
_entity.type
_entity.pdbx_description
1 polymer ?
#
loop_
_entity_poly.entity_id
_entity_poly.type
_entity_poly.pdbx_seq_one_letter_code
_entity_poly.pdbx_strand_id
1 'polypeptide(L)'
;MFLAYLRSKVEDESLGTVQSRVEDDAELAEAFGFDPDDPPSPATFRPCRVKDRFEDLEHRLSSNADTIRDVAAERGASLGFNLGSTESESDDGDGEPSERTIQRLLRKKGRDVLDELKTVAIPSLSMPRPEDAIYEDDELLVMEAIAAIMDLAANDAGKAFADKKNPDPDLDDPFYEDGPSGETLLEAMKQMSIEKIATMMNFALRKTYTRAKPRLQELENDDGYRFGVRSKVALDITYVAYYGDRDELEWVQGTPTNKEYDWCHKFATAVIVGENTHYVVGVCPLGSTEYADTQAYARERSYYVGDVARRLLSIADDYVNIRMVYADREFHAADVLYTLEVERGLNYIIPAMKDQHRIGPMCDEFDELKRGDDEQNNVPLYVKEEHPIHGPVKHDVSNTKVYTNVVVLPPDNDDDDVNEEGSPQPFLTNLDVSDELPHERRWATKKMDEYDDRGAIENSYSSIKDAAAWTTSKEFEVRWFHFAFGCIIYDLWLLVDFLTQDRIGVIETRTKPRISLSRFREWLKRELVTLI
;
A
#
# COMPACT_ATOMS: atom_id res chain seq x y z
N MET A 1 -29.76 -20.85 -13.22
CA MET A 1 -30.19 -21.04 -11.80
C MET A 1 -29.14 -21.75 -10.93
N PHE A 2 -28.66 -22.95 -11.28
CA PHE A 2 -27.62 -23.62 -10.48
C PHE A 2 -26.35 -22.76 -10.37
N LEU A 3 -25.88 -22.19 -11.48
CA LEU A 3 -24.72 -21.28 -11.51
C LEU A 3 -24.95 -20.02 -10.66
N ALA A 4 -26.14 -19.44 -10.71
CA ALA A 4 -26.51 -18.32 -9.84
C ALA A 4 -26.47 -18.68 -8.35
N TYR A 5 -26.92 -19.88 -7.98
CA TYR A 5 -26.85 -20.35 -6.59
C TYR A 5 -25.42 -20.66 -6.14
N LEU A 6 -24.62 -21.27 -7.02
CA LEU A 6 -23.20 -21.49 -6.76
C LEU A 6 -22.46 -20.16 -6.58
N ARG A 7 -22.71 -19.17 -7.44
CA ARG A 7 -22.12 -17.83 -7.29
C ARG A 7 -22.54 -17.18 -5.98
N SER A 8 -23.82 -17.27 -5.59
CA SER A 8 -24.29 -16.72 -4.32
C SER A 8 -23.53 -17.30 -3.13
N LYS A 9 -23.17 -18.60 -3.19
CA LYS A 9 -22.32 -19.25 -2.19
C LYS A 9 -20.89 -18.72 -2.27
N VAL A 10 -20.27 -18.76 -3.45
CA VAL A 10 -18.88 -18.32 -3.67
C VAL A 10 -18.65 -16.88 -3.20
N GLU A 11 -19.56 -15.96 -3.52
CA GLU A 11 -19.44 -14.52 -3.22
C GLU A 11 -20.03 -14.14 -1.84
N ASP A 12 -20.56 -15.10 -1.10
CA ASP A 12 -21.31 -14.91 0.16
C ASP A 12 -22.38 -13.79 0.05
N GLU A 13 -23.11 -13.78 -1.08
CA GLU A 13 -24.11 -12.78 -1.41
C GLU A 13 -25.53 -13.36 -1.42
N SER A 14 -26.52 -12.48 -1.21
CA SER A 14 -27.92 -12.89 -1.24
C SER A 14 -28.34 -13.25 -2.67
N LEU A 15 -29.27 -14.21 -2.80
CA LEU A 15 -29.85 -14.55 -4.11
C LEU A 15 -30.58 -13.36 -4.77
N GLY A 16 -31.01 -12.35 -3.99
CA GLY A 16 -31.54 -11.11 -4.53
C GLY A 16 -30.46 -10.25 -5.19
N THR A 17 -29.28 -10.16 -4.59
CA THR A 17 -28.13 -9.45 -5.14
C THR A 17 -27.67 -10.08 -6.47
N VAL A 18 -27.61 -11.42 -6.52
CA VAL A 18 -27.30 -12.14 -7.77
C VAL A 18 -28.34 -11.84 -8.85
N GLN A 19 -29.62 -11.74 -8.49
CA GLN A 19 -30.69 -11.46 -9.43
C GLN A 19 -30.58 -10.06 -10.02
N SER A 20 -30.36 -9.02 -9.20
CA SER A 20 -30.13 -7.65 -9.71
C SER A 20 -28.97 -7.62 -10.71
N ARG A 21 -27.84 -8.25 -10.38
CA ARG A 21 -26.68 -8.34 -11.28
C ARG A 21 -27.00 -9.02 -12.61
N VAL A 22 -27.81 -10.08 -12.59
CA VAL A 22 -28.25 -10.77 -13.82
C VAL A 22 -29.19 -9.90 -14.66
N GLU A 23 -29.98 -9.02 -14.05
CA GLU A 23 -30.82 -8.07 -14.79
C GLU A 23 -30.02 -6.93 -15.42
N ASP A 24 -28.94 -6.50 -14.76
CA ASP A 24 -28.11 -5.38 -15.18
C ASP A 24 -26.95 -5.78 -16.13
N ASP A 25 -26.58 -7.06 -16.18
CA ASP A 25 -25.44 -7.58 -16.94
C ASP A 25 -25.85 -8.72 -17.89
N ALA A 26 -25.97 -8.39 -19.17
CA ALA A 26 -26.36 -9.31 -20.24
C ALA A 26 -25.33 -10.43 -20.46
N GLU A 27 -24.02 -10.16 -20.30
CA GLU A 27 -22.98 -11.18 -20.44
C GLU A 27 -23.07 -12.17 -19.27
N LEU A 28 -23.36 -11.68 -18.07
CA LEU A 28 -23.57 -12.54 -16.90
C LEU A 28 -24.84 -13.39 -17.03
N ALA A 29 -25.93 -12.82 -17.55
CA ALA A 29 -27.16 -13.56 -17.82
C ALA A 29 -26.90 -14.73 -18.79
N GLU A 30 -26.20 -14.46 -19.91
CA GLU A 30 -25.81 -15.47 -20.89
C GLU A 30 -24.88 -16.53 -20.27
N ALA A 31 -23.88 -16.11 -19.49
CA ALA A 31 -22.95 -17.02 -18.81
C ALA A 31 -23.68 -17.96 -17.83
N PHE A 32 -24.79 -17.53 -17.25
CA PHE A 32 -25.64 -18.34 -16.38
C PHE A 32 -26.67 -19.19 -17.12
N GLY A 33 -26.72 -19.07 -18.45
CA GLY A 33 -27.66 -19.75 -19.33
C GLY A 33 -29.08 -19.18 -19.27
N PHE A 34 -29.21 -17.89 -18.94
CA PHE A 34 -30.45 -17.14 -19.04
C PHE A 34 -30.53 -16.40 -20.37
N ASP A 35 -31.75 -16.04 -20.78
CA ASP A 35 -31.97 -15.15 -21.91
C ASP A 35 -31.68 -13.71 -21.45
N PRO A 36 -30.70 -13.00 -22.05
CA PRO A 36 -30.39 -11.61 -21.67
C PRO A 36 -31.55 -10.65 -21.88
N ASP A 37 -32.46 -10.94 -22.82
CA ASP A 37 -33.61 -10.11 -23.13
C ASP A 37 -34.85 -10.45 -22.25
N ASP A 38 -34.80 -11.57 -21.50
CA ASP A 38 -35.88 -12.03 -20.61
C ASP A 38 -35.32 -12.75 -19.34
N PRO A 39 -34.67 -12.00 -18.43
CA PRO A 39 -34.07 -12.59 -17.23
C PRO A 39 -35.14 -13.16 -16.28
N PRO A 40 -34.81 -14.19 -15.47
CA PRO A 40 -35.79 -14.84 -14.61
C PRO A 40 -36.32 -13.91 -13.51
N SER A 41 -37.64 -13.89 -13.33
CA SER A 41 -38.28 -13.05 -12.31
C SER A 41 -37.72 -13.25 -10.88
N PRO A 42 -37.80 -12.24 -9.99
CA PRO A 42 -37.38 -12.33 -8.59
C PRO A 42 -37.97 -13.53 -7.82
N ALA A 43 -39.16 -13.98 -8.21
CA ALA A 43 -39.81 -15.14 -7.61
C ALA A 43 -39.04 -16.46 -7.85
N THR A 44 -38.20 -16.51 -8.87
CA THR A 44 -37.33 -17.64 -9.21
C THR A 44 -36.13 -17.74 -8.26
N PHE A 45 -35.66 -16.60 -7.75
CA PHE A 45 -34.50 -16.49 -6.88
C PHE A 45 -34.85 -16.58 -5.38
N ARG A 46 -36.12 -16.85 -5.03
CA ARG A 46 -36.53 -16.97 -3.62
C ARG A 46 -35.70 -18.05 -2.90
N PRO A 47 -35.08 -17.74 -1.74
CA PRO A 47 -34.21 -18.66 -1.04
C PRO A 47 -34.83 -20.02 -0.76
N CYS A 48 -36.11 -20.07 -0.34
CA CYS A 48 -36.81 -21.34 -0.12
C CYS A 48 -36.86 -22.20 -1.40
N ARG A 49 -37.25 -21.62 -2.54
CA ARG A 49 -37.37 -22.36 -3.81
C ARG A 49 -36.03 -22.86 -4.33
N VAL A 50 -34.97 -22.07 -4.16
CA VAL A 50 -33.63 -22.43 -4.63
C VAL A 50 -33.00 -23.46 -3.70
N LYS A 51 -33.12 -23.30 -2.38
CA LYS A 51 -32.65 -24.26 -1.38
C LYS A 51 -33.36 -25.61 -1.52
N ASP A 52 -34.69 -25.62 -1.58
CA ASP A 52 -35.47 -26.85 -1.75
C ASP A 52 -35.11 -27.58 -3.05
N ARG A 53 -34.76 -26.83 -4.11
CA ARG A 53 -34.39 -27.40 -5.43
C ARG A 53 -33.01 -28.06 -5.43
N PHE A 54 -32.10 -27.62 -4.56
CA PHE A 54 -30.71 -28.08 -4.53
C PHE A 54 -30.28 -28.66 -3.18
N GLU A 55 -31.23 -29.01 -2.31
CA GLU A 55 -30.99 -29.53 -0.96
C GLU A 55 -30.02 -30.72 -0.95
N ASP A 56 -30.24 -31.69 -1.84
CA ASP A 56 -29.38 -32.88 -2.00
C ASP A 56 -27.95 -32.55 -2.46
N LEU A 57 -27.72 -31.35 -3.00
CA LEU A 57 -26.44 -30.88 -3.49
C LEU A 57 -25.74 -29.89 -2.55
N GLU A 58 -26.36 -29.52 -1.43
CA GLU A 58 -25.89 -28.42 -0.59
C GLU A 58 -24.46 -28.62 -0.08
N HIS A 59 -24.13 -29.83 0.38
CA HIS A 59 -22.77 -30.16 0.80
C HIS A 59 -21.76 -30.01 -0.35
N ARG A 60 -22.12 -30.47 -1.56
CA ARG A 60 -21.24 -30.37 -2.74
C ARG A 60 -21.11 -28.93 -3.21
N LEU A 61 -22.18 -28.15 -3.14
CA LEU A 61 -22.17 -26.73 -3.48
C LEU A 61 -21.27 -25.94 -2.53
N SER A 62 -21.39 -26.15 -1.22
CA SER A 62 -20.51 -25.51 -0.24
C SER A 62 -19.05 -25.89 -0.46
N SER A 63 -18.74 -27.19 -0.55
CA SER A 63 -17.36 -27.65 -0.76
C SER A 63 -16.76 -27.14 -2.08
N ASN A 64 -17.52 -27.14 -3.18
CA ASN A 64 -17.03 -26.57 -4.44
C ASN A 64 -16.91 -25.05 -4.37
N ALA A 65 -17.78 -24.36 -3.64
CA ALA A 65 -17.66 -22.93 -3.44
C ALA A 65 -16.37 -22.60 -2.69
N ASP A 66 -16.03 -23.36 -1.65
CA ASP A 66 -14.77 -23.24 -0.92
C ASP A 66 -13.57 -23.45 -1.86
N THR A 67 -13.56 -24.54 -2.65
CA THR A 67 -12.50 -24.78 -3.64
C THR A 67 -12.39 -23.67 -4.69
N ILE A 68 -13.51 -23.11 -5.14
CA ILE A 68 -13.49 -21.98 -6.08
C ILE A 68 -12.87 -20.74 -5.43
N ARG A 69 -13.19 -20.46 -4.15
CA ARG A 69 -12.57 -19.35 -3.41
C ARG A 69 -11.08 -19.56 -3.23
N ASP A 70 -10.65 -20.78 -2.91
CA ASP A 70 -9.23 -21.11 -2.77
C ASP A 70 -8.47 -20.86 -4.08
N VAL A 71 -8.99 -21.37 -5.21
CA VAL A 71 -8.39 -21.15 -6.54
C VAL A 71 -8.42 -19.66 -6.95
N ALA A 72 -9.48 -18.94 -6.59
CA ALA A 72 -9.57 -17.50 -6.84
C ALA A 72 -8.53 -16.72 -6.01
N ALA A 73 -8.37 -17.06 -4.73
CA ALA A 73 -7.38 -16.50 -3.82
C ALA A 73 -5.94 -16.77 -4.32
N GLU A 74 -5.64 -18.02 -4.68
CA GLU A 74 -4.36 -18.41 -5.29
C GLU A 74 -4.02 -17.58 -6.53
N ARG A 75 -5.03 -17.24 -7.34
CA ARG A 75 -4.86 -16.48 -8.59
C ARG A 75 -4.96 -14.97 -8.42
N GLY A 76 -5.28 -14.46 -7.24
CA GLY A 76 -5.53 -13.04 -7.02
C GLY A 76 -6.82 -12.53 -7.68
N ALA A 77 -7.79 -13.40 -7.98
CA ALA A 77 -9.08 -13.02 -8.54
C ALA A 77 -10.00 -12.45 -7.44
N SER A 78 -10.84 -11.47 -7.78
CA SER A 78 -11.78 -10.83 -6.84
C SER A 78 -12.94 -11.73 -6.39
N LEU A 79 -13.11 -12.88 -7.03
CA LEU A 79 -14.16 -13.84 -6.71
C LEU A 79 -13.99 -14.38 -5.28
N GLY A 80 -15.05 -14.30 -4.47
CA GLY A 80 -15.01 -14.72 -3.07
C GLY A 80 -14.16 -13.82 -2.17
N PHE A 81 -13.81 -12.61 -2.65
CA PHE A 81 -13.20 -11.59 -1.83
C PHE A 81 -14.25 -11.02 -0.86
N ASN A 82 -14.17 -11.50 0.39
CA ASN A 82 -15.18 -11.23 1.41
C ASN A 82 -14.87 -10.05 2.33
N LEU A 83 -13.66 -9.48 2.25
CA LEU A 83 -13.43 -8.17 2.85
C LEU A 83 -14.43 -7.20 2.23
N GLY A 84 -15.26 -6.59 3.06
CA GLY A 84 -16.37 -5.75 2.57
C GLY A 84 -17.58 -6.48 1.97
N SER A 85 -17.65 -7.82 1.90
CA SER A 85 -18.88 -8.56 1.54
C SER A 85 -19.78 -8.81 2.76
N THR A 86 -21.08 -9.03 2.52
CA THR A 86 -22.27 -9.22 3.40
C THR A 86 -23.24 -8.05 3.65
N GLU A 87 -24.47 -8.36 3.23
CA GLU A 87 -25.83 -7.87 3.50
C GLU A 87 -26.03 -6.36 3.71
N SER A 88 -26.79 -5.79 2.77
CA SER A 88 -27.60 -4.58 2.92
C SER A 88 -28.55 -4.72 4.11
N GLU A 89 -28.05 -4.60 5.34
CA GLU A 89 -28.84 -3.93 6.37
C GLU A 89 -28.63 -2.44 6.12
N SER A 90 -29.38 -1.90 5.14
CA SER A 90 -29.61 -0.47 5.09
C SER A 90 -30.31 -0.10 6.40
N ASP A 91 -29.53 0.34 7.38
CA ASP A 91 -30.10 1.26 8.35
C ASP A 91 -30.29 2.54 7.54
N ASP A 92 -31.48 2.68 6.93
CA ASP A 92 -31.97 3.86 6.19
C ASP A 92 -32.12 5.08 7.11
N GLY A 93 -31.19 5.24 8.05
CA GLY A 93 -31.07 6.35 8.96
C GLY A 93 -29.99 7.29 8.43
N ASP A 94 -30.41 8.45 7.97
CA ASP A 94 -29.58 9.57 7.53
C ASP A 94 -28.81 10.19 8.72
N GLY A 95 -27.92 9.42 9.35
CA GLY A 95 -27.18 9.80 10.55
C GLY A 95 -25.95 8.93 10.83
N GLU A 96 -24.99 9.46 11.60
CA GLU A 96 -23.79 8.71 11.98
C GLU A 96 -24.16 7.40 12.69
N PRO A 97 -23.56 6.26 12.30
CA PRO A 97 -23.87 4.98 12.93
C PRO A 97 -23.49 4.99 14.41
N SER A 98 -24.29 4.28 15.21
CA SER A 98 -23.98 4.11 16.64
C SER A 98 -22.62 3.43 16.85
N GLU A 99 -21.94 3.76 17.97
CA GLU A 99 -20.68 3.10 18.37
C GLU A 99 -20.82 1.56 18.43
N ARG A 100 -22.02 1.06 18.76
CA ARG A 100 -22.33 -0.38 18.75
C ARG A 100 -22.27 -0.96 17.33
N THR A 101 -22.78 -0.24 16.33
CA THR A 101 -22.76 -0.66 14.92
C THR A 101 -21.32 -0.71 14.41
N ILE A 102 -20.52 0.30 14.72
CA ILE A 102 -19.09 0.37 14.38
C ILE A 102 -18.34 -0.80 15.02
N GLN A 103 -18.55 -1.06 16.31
CA GLN A 103 -17.92 -2.19 17.01
C GLN A 103 -18.34 -3.56 16.45
N ARG A 104 -19.60 -3.71 16.02
CA ARG A 104 -20.09 -4.94 15.38
C ARG A 104 -19.40 -5.16 14.02
N LEU A 105 -19.32 -4.12 13.19
CA LEU A 105 -18.65 -4.17 11.89
C LEU A 105 -17.17 -4.51 12.03
N LEU A 106 -16.48 -3.84 12.95
CA LEU A 106 -15.08 -4.13 13.30
C LEU A 106 -14.84 -5.61 13.64
N ARG A 107 -15.71 -6.19 14.49
CA ARG A 107 -15.60 -7.60 14.89
C ARG A 107 -15.87 -8.58 13.76
N LYS A 108 -16.67 -8.21 12.78
CA LYS A 108 -16.89 -9.03 11.60
C LYS A 108 -15.68 -8.93 10.67
N LYS A 109 -15.22 -7.70 10.40
CA LYS A 109 -14.23 -7.42 9.36
C LYS A 109 -12.82 -7.87 9.65
N GLY A 110 -12.39 -7.92 10.89
CA GLY A 110 -11.06 -8.42 11.11
C GLY A 110 -10.96 -9.96 10.99
N ARG A 111 -12.07 -10.72 11.03
CA ARG A 111 -12.03 -12.15 10.68
C ARG A 111 -11.74 -12.30 9.19
N ASP A 112 -12.42 -11.50 8.37
CA ASP A 112 -12.14 -11.40 6.95
C ASP A 112 -10.65 -11.07 6.68
N VAL A 113 -9.98 -10.26 7.55
CA VAL A 113 -8.53 -9.98 7.42
C VAL A 113 -7.67 -11.19 7.70
N LEU A 114 -7.95 -11.90 8.80
CA LEU A 114 -7.17 -13.08 9.14
C LEU A 114 -7.37 -14.16 8.07
N ASP A 115 -8.58 -14.26 7.53
CA ASP A 115 -8.89 -15.12 6.39
C ASP A 115 -8.12 -14.69 5.12
N GLU A 116 -8.09 -13.40 4.77
CA GLU A 116 -7.34 -12.90 3.62
C GLU A 116 -5.83 -13.10 3.81
N LEU A 117 -5.32 -12.92 5.03
CA LEU A 117 -3.92 -13.20 5.36
C LEU A 117 -3.61 -14.69 5.13
N LYS A 118 -4.44 -15.58 5.69
CA LYS A 118 -4.29 -17.03 5.63
C LYS A 118 -4.47 -17.61 4.23
N THR A 119 -5.36 -17.04 3.43
CA THR A 119 -5.73 -17.59 2.11
C THR A 119 -5.04 -16.91 0.94
N VAL A 120 -4.49 -15.70 1.12
CA VAL A 120 -3.91 -14.91 0.02
C VAL A 120 -2.49 -14.49 0.31
N ALA A 121 -2.25 -13.77 1.41
CA ALA A 121 -0.92 -13.20 1.68
C ALA A 121 0.10 -14.29 2.00
N ILE A 122 -0.17 -15.13 3.00
CA ILE A 122 0.73 -16.20 3.45
C ILE A 122 1.01 -17.22 2.34
N PRO A 123 0.01 -17.75 1.60
CA PRO A 123 0.27 -18.69 0.50
C PRO A 123 1.05 -18.10 -0.68
N SER A 124 1.22 -16.78 -0.72
CA SER A 124 2.01 -16.08 -1.74
C SER A 124 3.48 -15.93 -1.37
N LEU A 125 3.83 -16.33 -0.15
CA LEU A 125 5.17 -16.25 0.42
C LEU A 125 5.72 -17.67 0.65
N SER A 126 7.04 -17.79 0.69
CA SER A 126 7.69 -19.07 0.97
C SER A 126 9.00 -18.85 1.71
N MET A 127 9.15 -19.54 2.83
CA MET A 127 10.36 -19.54 3.64
C MET A 127 11.15 -20.85 3.46
N PRO A 128 12.49 -20.81 3.53
CA PRO A 128 13.29 -22.03 3.58
C PRO A 128 12.96 -22.81 4.85
N ARG A 129 12.90 -24.14 4.72
CA ARG A 129 12.56 -25.06 5.80
C ARG A 129 13.50 -26.26 5.78
N PRO A 130 13.98 -26.75 6.94
CA PRO A 130 14.71 -28.00 7.04
C PRO A 130 13.87 -29.20 6.56
N GLU A 131 14.52 -30.28 6.11
CA GLU A 131 13.82 -31.50 5.64
C GLU A 131 12.99 -32.17 6.76
N ASP A 132 13.51 -32.19 7.99
CA ASP A 132 12.87 -32.81 9.16
C ASP A 132 12.12 -31.78 10.04
N ALA A 133 11.55 -30.73 9.43
CA ALA A 133 10.78 -29.74 10.19
C ALA A 133 9.51 -30.34 10.79
N ILE A 134 9.27 -30.02 12.06
CA ILE A 134 8.10 -30.46 12.86
C ILE A 134 6.86 -29.58 12.66
N TYR A 135 6.98 -28.53 11.86
CA TYR A 135 5.98 -27.51 11.60
C TYR A 135 5.64 -27.44 10.11
N GLU A 136 4.43 -27.02 9.76
CA GLU A 136 3.97 -26.92 8.37
C GLU A 136 4.66 -25.75 7.63
N ASP A 137 4.54 -25.71 6.30
CA ASP A 137 5.28 -24.77 5.45
C ASP A 137 4.90 -23.29 5.63
N ASP A 138 3.69 -23.03 6.13
CA ASP A 138 3.16 -21.69 6.40
C ASP A 138 3.37 -21.21 7.85
N GLU A 139 3.70 -22.10 8.80
CA GLU A 139 3.69 -21.76 10.24
C GLU A 139 4.72 -20.70 10.62
N LEU A 140 5.84 -20.60 9.89
CA LEU A 140 6.80 -19.50 10.07
C LEU A 140 6.20 -18.14 9.68
N LEU A 141 5.39 -18.11 8.62
CA LEU A 141 4.70 -16.90 8.15
C LEU A 141 3.51 -16.55 9.07
N VAL A 142 2.81 -17.56 9.60
CA VAL A 142 1.81 -17.36 10.64
C VAL A 142 2.45 -16.77 11.90
N MET A 143 3.61 -17.27 12.32
CA MET A 143 4.34 -16.73 13.45
C MET A 143 4.84 -15.30 13.20
N GLU A 144 5.29 -14.97 11.98
CA GLU A 144 5.61 -13.58 11.60
C GLU A 144 4.37 -12.68 11.68
N ALA A 145 3.21 -13.16 11.23
CA ALA A 145 1.97 -12.41 11.36
C ALA A 145 1.60 -12.15 12.83
N ILE A 146 1.79 -13.14 13.70
CA ILE A 146 1.63 -12.97 15.15
C ILE A 146 2.62 -11.93 15.66
N ALA A 147 3.89 -11.97 15.25
CA ALA A 147 4.91 -11.01 15.67
C ALA A 147 4.51 -9.57 15.28
N ALA A 148 4.10 -9.36 14.04
CA ALA A 148 3.60 -8.10 13.50
C ALA A 148 2.32 -7.62 14.22
N ILE A 149 1.32 -8.48 14.39
CA ILE A 149 0.04 -8.12 15.02
C ILE A 149 0.21 -7.84 16.52
N MET A 150 1.01 -8.64 17.22
CA MET A 150 1.17 -8.56 18.67
C MET A 150 2.21 -7.54 19.13
N ASP A 151 3.08 -7.05 18.24
CA ASP A 151 4.23 -6.21 18.55
C ASP A 151 5.35 -6.97 19.27
N LEU A 152 5.63 -8.19 18.82
CA LEU A 152 6.55 -9.10 19.51
C LEU A 152 7.84 -9.30 18.73
N ALA A 153 8.91 -9.55 19.50
CA ALA A 153 10.11 -10.18 18.97
C ALA A 153 9.79 -11.61 18.49
N ALA A 154 10.56 -12.12 17.53
CA ALA A 154 10.39 -13.48 17.00
C ALA A 154 10.31 -14.56 18.10
N ASN A 155 11.14 -14.46 19.15
CA ASN A 155 11.14 -15.42 20.26
C ASN A 155 9.86 -15.41 21.09
N ASP A 156 9.28 -14.23 21.32
CA ASP A 156 8.03 -14.12 22.07
C ASP A 156 6.82 -14.45 21.17
N ALA A 157 6.92 -14.18 19.86
CA ALA A 157 5.95 -14.64 18.89
C ALA A 157 5.89 -16.17 18.82
N GLY A 158 7.03 -16.87 18.88
CA GLY A 158 7.07 -18.34 18.92
C GLY A 158 6.40 -18.93 20.16
N LYS A 159 6.63 -18.33 21.34
CA LYS A 159 5.90 -18.73 22.56
C LYS A 159 4.40 -18.49 22.42
N ALA A 160 4.02 -17.31 21.93
CA ALA A 160 2.62 -16.97 21.73
C ALA A 160 1.92 -17.87 20.70
N PHE A 161 2.65 -18.31 19.67
CA PHE A 161 2.19 -19.30 18.69
C PHE A 161 1.92 -20.64 19.38
N ALA A 162 2.90 -21.16 20.12
CA ALA A 162 2.77 -22.45 20.80
C ALA A 162 1.66 -22.46 21.86
N ASP A 163 1.57 -21.41 22.70
CA ASP A 163 0.51 -21.29 23.72
C ASP A 163 -0.90 -21.29 23.10
N LYS A 164 -1.03 -20.80 21.85
CA LYS A 164 -2.30 -20.81 21.13
C LYS A 164 -2.56 -22.14 20.42
N LYS A 165 -1.52 -22.80 19.92
CA LYS A 165 -1.61 -24.08 19.23
C LYS A 165 -1.89 -25.23 20.20
N ASN A 166 -1.27 -25.19 21.38
CA ASN A 166 -1.49 -26.11 22.48
C ASN A 166 -1.75 -25.33 23.79
N PRO A 167 -3.03 -25.09 24.14
CA PRO A 167 -3.38 -24.31 25.33
C PRO A 167 -3.21 -25.05 26.67
N ASP A 168 -2.90 -26.35 26.65
CA ASP A 168 -2.70 -27.19 27.86
C ASP A 168 -1.47 -28.11 27.67
N PRO A 169 -0.25 -27.55 27.52
CA PRO A 169 0.96 -28.33 27.31
C PRO A 169 1.43 -28.99 28.62
N ASP A 170 2.23 -30.06 28.52
CA ASP A 170 2.87 -30.61 29.72
C ASP A 170 3.89 -29.59 30.26
N LEU A 171 4.02 -29.49 31.60
CA LEU A 171 4.85 -28.44 32.24
C LEU A 171 6.34 -28.48 31.86
N ASP A 172 6.82 -29.64 31.41
CA ASP A 172 8.20 -29.86 31.02
C ASP A 172 8.42 -29.69 29.50
N ASP A 173 7.35 -29.48 28.72
CA ASP A 173 7.41 -29.33 27.27
C ASP A 173 8.07 -27.99 26.91
N PRO A 174 9.05 -27.97 25.99
CA PRO A 174 9.55 -26.72 25.47
C PRO A 174 8.48 -26.00 24.65
N PHE A 175 8.45 -24.67 24.73
CA PHE A 175 7.54 -23.81 23.95
C PHE A 175 7.61 -23.97 22.42
N TYR A 176 8.55 -24.75 21.89
CA TYR A 176 8.70 -25.00 20.45
C TYR A 176 8.40 -26.47 20.11
N GLU A 177 7.84 -27.23 21.04
CA GLU A 177 7.40 -28.61 20.78
C GLU A 177 6.26 -28.63 19.76
N ASP A 178 5.31 -27.71 19.90
CA ASP A 178 4.12 -27.64 19.05
C ASP A 178 4.31 -26.79 17.79
N GLY A 179 5.43 -26.09 17.61
CA GLY A 179 5.59 -25.14 16.50
C GLY A 179 7.00 -24.60 16.29
N PRO A 180 7.21 -23.76 15.27
CA PRO A 180 8.52 -23.19 15.01
C PRO A 180 8.96 -22.25 16.15
N SER A 181 10.27 -22.22 16.42
CA SER A 181 10.85 -21.26 17.35
C SER A 181 11.13 -19.92 16.67
N GLY A 182 11.22 -18.84 17.45
CA GLY A 182 11.64 -17.52 16.94
C GLY A 182 13.02 -17.54 16.29
N GLU A 183 13.96 -18.34 16.83
CA GLU A 183 15.28 -18.54 16.21
C GLU A 183 15.17 -19.17 14.83
N THR A 184 14.29 -20.15 14.66
CA THR A 184 14.03 -20.81 13.39
C THR A 184 13.50 -19.82 12.33
N LEU A 185 12.62 -18.91 12.71
CA LEU A 185 12.14 -17.85 11.81
C LEU A 185 13.24 -16.88 11.41
N LEU A 186 14.01 -16.39 12.37
CA LEU A 186 15.11 -15.48 12.08
C LEU A 186 16.17 -16.14 11.18
N GLU A 187 16.47 -17.42 11.41
CA GLU A 187 17.40 -18.17 10.57
C GLU A 187 16.84 -18.38 9.16
N ALA A 188 15.55 -18.70 9.03
CA ALA A 188 14.90 -18.82 7.73
C ALA A 188 14.96 -17.50 6.93
N MET A 189 14.73 -16.35 7.59
CA MET A 189 14.86 -15.04 6.97
C MET A 189 16.29 -14.76 6.49
N LYS A 190 17.32 -15.07 7.29
CA LYS A 190 18.74 -14.85 6.94
C LYS A 190 19.20 -15.70 5.76
N GLN A 191 18.62 -16.88 5.58
CA GLN A 191 18.95 -17.77 4.46
C GLN A 191 18.36 -17.29 3.12
N MET A 192 17.52 -16.27 3.13
CA MET A 192 16.88 -15.76 1.93
C MET A 192 17.68 -14.61 1.34
N SER A 193 17.96 -14.68 0.03
CA SER A 193 18.48 -13.54 -0.71
C SER A 193 17.48 -12.37 -0.70
N ILE A 194 17.99 -11.14 -0.70
CA ILE A 194 17.20 -9.91 -0.67
C ILE A 194 16.27 -9.80 -1.89
N GLU A 195 16.70 -10.24 -3.06
CA GLU A 195 15.90 -10.32 -4.29
C GLU A 195 14.71 -11.25 -4.12
N LYS A 196 14.92 -12.42 -3.49
CA LYS A 196 13.86 -13.38 -3.21
C LYS A 196 12.82 -12.76 -2.28
N ILE A 197 13.25 -12.12 -1.18
CA ILE A 197 12.36 -11.41 -0.26
C ILE A 197 11.56 -10.33 -1.03
N ALA A 198 12.24 -9.47 -1.78
CA ALA A 198 11.59 -8.42 -2.56
C ALA A 198 10.58 -8.97 -3.58
N THR A 199 10.90 -10.07 -4.26
CA THR A 199 10.03 -10.70 -5.25
C THR A 199 8.74 -11.22 -4.62
N MET A 200 8.83 -11.97 -3.52
CA MET A 200 7.62 -12.54 -2.90
C MET A 200 6.78 -11.46 -2.22
N MET A 201 7.40 -10.46 -1.58
CA MET A 201 6.68 -9.37 -0.93
C MET A 201 5.90 -8.53 -1.94
N ASN A 202 6.51 -8.14 -3.06
CA ASN A 202 5.81 -7.43 -4.12
C ASN A 202 4.72 -8.30 -4.79
N PHE A 203 4.94 -9.62 -4.88
CA PHE A 203 3.91 -10.54 -5.36
C PHE A 203 2.71 -10.63 -4.41
N ALA A 204 2.95 -10.67 -3.10
CA ALA A 204 1.89 -10.64 -2.09
C ALA A 204 1.10 -9.32 -2.13
N LEU A 205 1.78 -8.17 -2.16
CA LEU A 205 1.16 -6.83 -2.31
C LEU A 205 0.31 -6.73 -3.58
N ARG A 206 0.82 -7.25 -4.71
CA ARG A 206 0.06 -7.33 -5.96
C ARG A 206 -1.23 -8.12 -5.79
N LYS A 207 -1.16 -9.28 -5.15
CA LYS A 207 -2.32 -10.16 -4.97
C LYS A 207 -3.37 -9.55 -4.07
N THR A 208 -2.97 -9.00 -2.92
CA THR A 208 -3.90 -8.33 -1.99
C THR A 208 -4.59 -7.15 -2.68
N TYR A 209 -3.84 -6.32 -3.41
CA TYR A 209 -4.40 -5.21 -4.17
C TYR A 209 -5.34 -5.67 -5.29
N THR A 210 -4.92 -6.64 -6.12
CA THR A 210 -5.72 -7.07 -7.28
C THR A 210 -7.07 -7.65 -6.86
N ARG A 211 -7.10 -8.35 -5.73
CA ARG A 211 -8.34 -8.85 -5.13
C ARG A 211 -9.23 -7.75 -4.58
N ALA A 212 -8.62 -6.76 -3.92
CA ALA A 212 -9.31 -5.59 -3.40
C ALA A 212 -9.86 -4.66 -4.49
N LYS A 213 -9.17 -4.58 -5.64
CA LYS A 213 -9.35 -3.56 -6.68
C LYS A 213 -10.80 -3.35 -7.13
N PRO A 214 -11.61 -4.39 -7.43
CA PRO A 214 -12.99 -4.14 -7.85
C PRO A 214 -13.84 -3.47 -6.76
N ARG A 215 -13.61 -3.79 -5.49
CA ARG A 215 -14.28 -3.11 -4.38
C ARG A 215 -13.76 -1.69 -4.22
N LEU A 216 -12.45 -1.48 -4.34
CA LEU A 216 -11.86 -0.14 -4.31
C LEU A 216 -12.40 0.76 -5.44
N GLN A 217 -12.69 0.18 -6.61
CA GLN A 217 -13.34 0.86 -7.73
C GLN A 217 -14.82 1.20 -7.44
N GLU A 218 -15.56 0.33 -6.73
CA GLU A 218 -16.91 0.67 -6.23
C GLU A 218 -16.88 1.88 -5.26
N LEU A 219 -15.77 2.06 -4.52
CA LEU A 219 -15.53 3.21 -3.64
C LEU A 219 -15.09 4.49 -4.39
N GLU A 220 -14.89 4.41 -5.71
CA GLU A 220 -14.61 5.59 -6.52
C GLU A 220 -15.91 6.37 -6.72
N ASN A 221 -16.06 7.48 -6.00
CA ASN A 221 -17.07 8.49 -6.34
C ASN A 221 -16.83 9.00 -7.79
N ASP A 222 -17.90 9.43 -8.47
CA ASP A 222 -17.90 9.99 -9.84
C ASP A 222 -16.86 11.10 -10.10
N ASP A 223 -16.26 11.65 -9.05
CA ASP A 223 -15.20 12.66 -9.12
C ASP A 223 -13.77 12.09 -9.28
N GLY A 224 -13.56 10.77 -9.12
CA GLY A 224 -12.31 10.08 -9.48
C GLY A 224 -11.12 10.26 -8.52
N TYR A 225 -11.33 10.70 -7.28
CA TYR A 225 -10.24 11.13 -6.37
C TYR A 225 -9.71 10.09 -5.37
N ARG A 226 -10.42 9.00 -5.04
CA ARG A 226 -9.97 8.05 -4.00
C ARG A 226 -8.99 6.98 -4.49
N PHE A 227 -9.37 6.18 -5.49
CA PHE A 227 -8.51 5.14 -6.06
C PHE A 227 -8.23 5.31 -7.57
N GLY A 228 -9.13 6.02 -8.25
CA GLY A 228 -9.06 6.46 -9.65
C GLY A 228 -8.88 5.34 -10.68
N VAL A 229 -9.68 5.36 -11.76
CA VAL A 229 -9.42 4.59 -13.00
C VAL A 229 -7.95 4.73 -13.48
N ARG A 230 -7.31 5.86 -13.16
CA ARG A 230 -5.86 6.04 -13.16
C ARG A 230 -5.41 6.59 -11.80
N SER A 231 -4.45 5.93 -11.17
CA SER A 231 -3.99 6.23 -9.82
C SER A 231 -2.88 7.29 -9.81
N LYS A 232 -2.87 8.12 -8.76
CA LYS A 232 -1.72 8.91 -8.33
C LYS A 232 -0.83 8.00 -7.48
N VAL A 233 0.47 7.99 -7.73
CA VAL A 233 1.43 7.16 -7.00
C VAL A 233 2.50 8.04 -6.38
N ALA A 234 2.79 7.85 -5.11
CA ALA A 234 3.90 8.47 -4.43
C ALA A 234 5.11 7.54 -4.36
N LEU A 235 6.29 8.08 -4.62
CA LEU A 235 7.59 7.44 -4.40
C LEU A 235 8.28 8.08 -3.21
N ASP A 236 8.77 7.26 -2.29
CA ASP A 236 9.36 7.74 -1.06
C ASP A 236 10.40 6.77 -0.50
N ILE A 237 11.37 7.29 0.26
CA ILE A 237 12.45 6.54 0.91
C ILE A 237 12.29 6.66 2.42
N THR A 238 12.12 5.51 3.07
CA THR A 238 12.01 5.40 4.52
C THR A 238 13.26 4.85 5.16
N TYR A 239 13.41 5.21 6.44
CA TYR A 239 14.62 5.03 7.24
C TYR A 239 14.32 4.19 8.48
N VAL A 240 15.06 3.10 8.65
CA VAL A 240 14.99 2.24 9.84
C VAL A 240 16.30 2.34 10.61
N ALA A 241 16.25 2.84 11.84
CA ALA A 241 17.43 3.09 12.65
C ALA A 241 18.26 1.83 12.91
N TYR A 242 19.58 2.00 12.87
CA TYR A 242 20.57 0.97 13.18
C TYR A 242 21.51 1.49 14.28
N TYR A 243 21.63 0.74 15.37
CA TYR A 243 22.40 1.12 16.57
C TYR A 243 23.60 0.21 16.85
N GLY A 244 24.00 -0.62 15.89
CA GLY A 244 25.16 -1.50 16.04
C GLY A 244 26.47 -0.89 15.54
N ASP A 245 27.57 -1.59 15.78
CA ASP A 245 28.87 -1.26 15.17
C ASP A 245 28.81 -1.42 13.64
N ARG A 246 29.51 -0.55 12.93
CA ARG A 246 29.48 -0.44 11.45
C ARG A 246 30.48 -1.38 10.77
N ASP A 247 31.56 -1.70 11.46
CA ASP A 247 32.69 -2.42 10.88
C ASP A 247 32.16 -3.75 10.30
N GLU A 248 32.04 -3.80 8.97
CA GLU A 248 31.63 -4.94 8.11
C GLU A 248 30.19 -4.97 7.52
N LEU A 249 29.29 -4.01 7.75
CA LEU A 249 27.91 -4.09 7.18
C LEU A 249 27.69 -3.27 5.90
N GLU A 250 27.49 -3.96 4.77
CA GLU A 250 27.28 -3.38 3.44
C GLU A 250 25.96 -2.60 3.29
N TRP A 251 24.92 -2.98 4.03
CA TRP A 251 23.55 -2.45 3.89
C TRP A 251 23.19 -1.34 4.89
N VAL A 252 24.18 -0.80 5.61
CA VAL A 252 24.00 0.29 6.57
C VAL A 252 24.50 1.60 5.96
N GLN A 253 23.64 2.61 6.00
CA GLN A 253 23.90 3.92 5.40
C GLN A 253 23.78 5.04 6.42
N GLY A 254 24.44 6.16 6.14
CA GLY A 254 24.28 7.39 6.92
C GLY A 254 22.86 7.96 6.77
N THR A 255 22.40 8.62 7.81
CA THR A 255 21.07 9.22 7.90
C THR A 255 21.05 10.68 7.44
N PRO A 256 19.85 11.20 7.08
CA PRO A 256 19.66 12.64 6.93
C PRO A 256 19.96 13.39 8.25
N THR A 257 20.44 14.63 8.15
CA THR A 257 20.89 15.44 9.30
C THR A 257 19.80 15.78 10.32
N ASN A 258 18.52 15.62 9.95
CA ASN A 258 17.37 15.85 10.83
C ASN A 258 16.93 14.60 11.63
N LYS A 259 17.65 13.48 11.51
CA LYS A 259 17.35 12.25 12.28
C LYS A 259 18.23 12.16 13.53
N GLU A 260 17.66 11.64 14.61
CA GLU A 260 18.33 11.48 15.91
C GLU A 260 19.36 10.33 15.97
N TYR A 261 19.49 9.56 14.89
CA TYR A 261 20.37 8.39 14.79
C TYR A 261 21.32 8.57 13.61
N ASP A 262 22.55 8.07 13.71
CA ASP A 262 23.61 8.27 12.71
C ASP A 262 23.55 7.27 11.54
N TRP A 263 22.96 6.10 11.78
CA TRP A 263 22.99 4.96 10.86
C TRP A 263 21.61 4.34 10.67
N CYS A 264 21.34 3.88 9.45
CA CYS A 264 20.05 3.33 9.09
C CYS A 264 20.12 2.31 7.95
N HIS A 265 19.06 1.51 7.84
CA HIS A 265 18.69 0.86 6.60
C HIS A 265 17.69 1.73 5.86
N LYS A 266 17.79 1.72 4.53
CA LYS A 266 16.88 2.46 3.66
C LYS A 266 16.02 1.51 2.85
N PHE A 267 14.72 1.80 2.81
CA PHE A 267 13.76 1.08 2.01
C PHE A 267 12.95 2.09 1.21
N ALA A 268 12.60 1.79 -0.03
CA ALA A 268 11.78 2.66 -0.85
C ALA A 268 10.42 2.00 -1.12
N THR A 269 9.38 2.80 -1.25
CA THR A 269 8.03 2.29 -1.54
C THR A 269 7.34 3.08 -2.63
N ALA A 270 6.49 2.41 -3.40
CA ALA A 270 5.47 3.02 -4.24
C ALA A 270 4.12 2.88 -3.55
N VAL A 271 3.39 3.98 -3.40
CA VAL A 271 2.14 4.04 -2.64
C VAL A 271 1.09 4.70 -3.50
N ILE A 272 -0.09 4.09 -3.67
CA ILE A 272 -1.25 4.80 -4.23
C ILE A 272 -1.68 5.86 -3.24
N VAL A 273 -1.71 7.11 -3.69
CA VAL A 273 -2.12 8.25 -2.88
C VAL A 273 -3.37 8.93 -3.39
N GLY A 274 -4.10 9.52 -2.46
CA GLY A 274 -5.33 10.27 -2.69
C GLY A 274 -5.93 10.67 -1.34
N GLU A 275 -7.17 11.15 -1.34
CA GLU A 275 -7.84 11.53 -0.10
C GLU A 275 -7.96 10.31 0.85
N ASN A 276 -7.19 10.33 1.94
CA ASN A 276 -7.08 9.26 2.94
C ASN A 276 -6.55 7.92 2.41
N THR A 277 -5.95 7.88 1.21
CA THR A 277 -5.52 6.64 0.58
C THR A 277 -4.01 6.57 0.56
N HIS A 278 -3.45 5.51 1.14
CA HIS A 278 -2.00 5.30 1.26
C HIS A 278 -1.64 3.84 1.03
N TYR A 279 -2.15 3.23 -0.04
CA TYR A 279 -2.04 1.78 -0.24
C TYR A 279 -0.69 1.41 -0.87
N VAL A 280 0.11 0.54 -0.24
CA VAL A 280 1.44 0.18 -0.72
C VAL A 280 1.32 -0.77 -1.92
N VAL A 281 1.95 -0.40 -3.03
CA VAL A 281 1.93 -1.17 -4.30
C VAL A 281 3.32 -1.49 -4.84
N GLY A 282 4.34 -1.22 -4.04
CA GLY A 282 5.70 -1.64 -4.37
C GLY A 282 6.64 -1.35 -3.22
N VAL A 283 7.58 -2.25 -2.99
CA VAL A 283 8.64 -2.10 -1.99
C VAL A 283 9.98 -2.49 -2.61
N CYS A 284 11.04 -1.75 -2.26
CA CYS A 284 12.38 -1.95 -2.78
C CYS A 284 13.43 -1.76 -1.67
N PRO A 285 14.34 -2.72 -1.44
CA PRO A 285 15.44 -2.53 -0.53
C PRO A 285 16.53 -1.66 -1.18
N LEU A 286 17.24 -0.86 -0.38
CA LEU A 286 18.35 -0.01 -0.83
C LEU A 286 19.58 -0.24 0.04
N GLY A 287 20.77 0.01 -0.51
CA GLY A 287 21.95 0.22 0.32
C GLY A 287 23.19 -0.58 0.00
N SER A 288 23.16 -1.55 -0.92
CA SER A 288 24.36 -2.28 -1.34
C SER A 288 24.79 -1.93 -2.77
N THR A 289 26.10 -1.79 -2.95
CA THR A 289 26.74 -1.63 -4.26
C THR A 289 26.64 -2.88 -5.14
N GLU A 290 26.49 -4.08 -4.56
CA GLU A 290 26.24 -5.31 -5.32
C GLU A 290 24.82 -5.34 -5.89
N TYR A 291 23.88 -4.73 -5.15
CA TYR A 291 22.48 -4.64 -5.53
C TYR A 291 22.18 -3.49 -6.48
N ALA A 292 22.94 -2.40 -6.37
CA ALA A 292 22.84 -1.27 -7.26
C ALA A 292 23.46 -1.61 -8.62
N ASP A 293 22.84 -1.14 -9.71
CA ASP A 293 23.34 -1.30 -11.07
C ASP A 293 24.54 -0.36 -11.35
N THR A 294 25.62 -0.54 -10.59
CA THR A 294 26.80 0.32 -10.60
C THR A 294 27.48 0.38 -11.97
N GLN A 295 27.34 -0.67 -12.78
CA GLN A 295 27.87 -0.72 -14.15
C GLN A 295 27.12 0.21 -15.11
N ALA A 296 25.85 0.52 -14.83
CA ALA A 296 25.04 1.40 -15.66
C ALA A 296 25.30 2.90 -15.40
N TYR A 297 26.15 3.25 -14.41
CA TYR A 297 26.43 4.63 -14.01
C TYR A 297 27.93 4.92 -13.92
N ALA A 298 28.30 6.19 -14.13
CA ALA A 298 29.70 6.61 -14.15
C ALA A 298 30.39 6.66 -12.76
N ARG A 299 29.63 6.64 -11.67
CA ARG A 299 30.15 6.69 -10.29
C ARG A 299 29.48 5.63 -9.47
N GLU A 300 30.25 4.81 -8.77
CA GLU A 300 29.74 3.80 -7.84
C GLU A 300 29.00 4.44 -6.66
N ARG A 301 27.81 3.93 -6.37
CA ARG A 301 26.96 4.30 -5.24
C ARG A 301 26.23 3.06 -4.73
N SER A 302 25.82 3.08 -3.47
CA SER A 302 25.00 2.02 -2.87
C SER A 302 23.55 2.01 -3.34
N TYR A 303 23.10 3.05 -4.06
CA TYR A 303 21.86 3.10 -4.83
C TYR A 303 21.84 4.35 -5.74
N TYR A 304 20.96 4.35 -6.73
CA TYR A 304 20.70 5.49 -7.62
C TYR A 304 19.20 5.78 -7.62
N VAL A 305 18.79 6.96 -7.18
CA VAL A 305 17.35 7.32 -7.03
C VAL A 305 16.53 7.16 -8.32
N GLY A 306 17.14 7.37 -9.50
CA GLY A 306 16.46 7.09 -10.77
C GLY A 306 16.27 5.59 -11.04
N ASP A 307 17.22 4.73 -10.67
CA ASP A 307 17.02 3.27 -10.72
C ASP A 307 15.95 2.81 -9.73
N VAL A 308 15.93 3.38 -8.52
CA VAL A 308 14.88 3.13 -7.52
C VAL A 308 13.51 3.48 -8.09
N ALA A 309 13.36 4.68 -8.67
CA ALA A 309 12.12 5.11 -9.31
C ALA A 309 11.71 4.15 -10.44
N ARG A 310 12.65 3.76 -11.32
CA ARG A 310 12.37 2.79 -12.39
C ARG A 310 11.83 1.47 -11.85
N ARG A 311 12.46 0.92 -10.81
CA ARG A 311 12.11 -0.36 -10.23
C ARG A 311 10.74 -0.33 -9.56
N LEU A 312 10.50 0.68 -8.72
CA LEU A 312 9.21 0.87 -8.05
C LEU A 312 8.07 1.07 -9.05
N LEU A 313 8.29 1.89 -10.07
CA LEU A 313 7.29 2.11 -11.12
C LEU A 313 7.05 0.85 -11.96
N SER A 314 8.09 0.07 -12.28
CA SER A 314 7.90 -1.22 -12.97
C SER A 314 7.05 -2.18 -12.14
N ILE A 315 7.31 -2.28 -10.83
CA ILE A 315 6.54 -3.15 -9.93
C ILE A 315 5.06 -2.72 -9.90
N ALA A 316 4.80 -1.43 -9.72
CA ALA A 316 3.44 -0.92 -9.59
C ALA A 316 2.67 -0.97 -10.92
N ASP A 317 3.30 -0.60 -12.03
CA ASP A 317 2.67 -0.51 -13.37
C ASP A 317 2.22 -1.87 -13.93
N ASP A 318 2.74 -2.98 -13.39
CA ASP A 318 2.30 -4.35 -13.72
C ASP A 318 0.81 -4.60 -13.38
N TYR A 319 0.22 -3.82 -12.47
CA TYR A 319 -1.16 -4.04 -11.99
C TYR A 319 -1.93 -2.77 -11.55
N VAL A 320 -1.24 -1.63 -11.45
CA VAL A 320 -1.79 -0.30 -11.17
C VAL A 320 -1.68 0.58 -12.42
N ASN A 321 -2.74 1.30 -12.76
CA ASN A 321 -2.74 2.20 -13.91
C ASN A 321 -2.24 3.59 -13.48
N ILE A 322 -0.95 3.86 -13.60
CA ILE A 322 -0.33 5.08 -13.07
C ILE A 322 -0.54 6.26 -14.03
N ARG A 323 -1.00 7.41 -13.51
CA ARG A 323 -1.12 8.66 -14.29
C ARG A 323 -0.20 9.77 -13.82
N MET A 324 0.02 9.84 -12.51
CA MET A 324 0.74 10.93 -11.88
C MET A 324 1.63 10.37 -10.80
N VAL A 325 2.86 10.87 -10.74
CA VAL A 325 3.84 10.50 -9.73
C VAL A 325 4.13 11.70 -8.84
N TYR A 326 3.93 11.53 -7.55
CA TYR A 326 4.49 12.41 -6.53
C TYR A 326 5.78 11.80 -6.03
N ALA A 327 6.82 12.58 -5.84
CA ALA A 327 8.05 12.05 -5.24
C ALA A 327 8.63 13.04 -4.25
N ASP A 328 9.38 12.51 -3.29
CA ASP A 328 10.10 13.32 -2.34
C ASP A 328 11.22 14.16 -2.95
N ARG A 329 11.73 15.08 -2.15
CA ARG A 329 12.83 15.94 -2.56
C ARG A 329 14.13 15.16 -2.81
N GLU A 330 14.32 13.96 -2.23
CA GLU A 330 15.45 13.07 -2.53
C GLU A 330 15.40 12.53 -3.98
N PHE A 331 14.21 12.45 -4.57
CA PHE A 331 14.01 12.12 -5.98
C PHE A 331 14.25 13.32 -6.94
N HIS A 332 14.71 14.47 -6.46
CA HIS A 332 15.20 15.56 -7.32
C HIS A 332 16.52 15.18 -8.02
N ALA A 333 16.42 14.44 -9.12
CA ALA A 333 17.56 14.03 -9.94
C ALA A 333 17.21 13.97 -11.43
N ALA A 334 18.17 14.32 -12.30
CA ALA A 334 18.00 14.25 -13.75
C ALA A 334 17.53 12.86 -14.22
N ASP A 335 18.06 11.79 -13.64
CA ASP A 335 17.69 10.41 -13.95
C ASP A 335 16.23 10.07 -13.62
N VAL A 336 15.69 10.65 -12.54
CA VAL A 336 14.28 10.48 -12.16
C VAL A 336 13.39 11.21 -13.16
N LEU A 337 13.70 12.45 -13.49
CA LEU A 337 12.94 13.23 -14.48
C LEU A 337 12.96 12.54 -15.85
N TYR A 338 14.12 12.05 -16.28
CA TYR A 338 14.26 11.25 -17.50
C TYR A 338 13.38 10.00 -17.47
N THR A 339 13.39 9.27 -16.35
CA THR A 339 12.55 8.08 -16.16
C THR A 339 11.06 8.41 -16.28
N LEU A 340 10.60 9.45 -15.59
CA LEU A 340 9.18 9.81 -15.53
C LEU A 340 8.69 10.34 -16.87
N GLU A 341 9.42 11.27 -17.48
CA GLU A 341 8.97 11.96 -18.68
C GLU A 341 9.33 11.22 -19.97
N VAL A 342 10.59 10.83 -20.13
CA VAL A 342 11.11 10.30 -21.40
C VAL A 342 10.90 8.80 -21.52
N GLU A 343 11.18 8.03 -20.47
CA GLU A 343 11.01 6.57 -20.52
C GLU A 343 9.56 6.13 -20.37
N ARG A 344 8.77 6.81 -19.52
CA ARG A 344 7.41 6.36 -19.15
C ARG A 344 6.27 7.29 -19.57
N GLY A 345 6.53 8.56 -19.88
CA GLY A 345 5.48 9.52 -20.24
C GLY A 345 4.46 9.78 -19.12
N LEU A 346 4.90 9.77 -17.86
CA LEU A 346 4.10 10.02 -16.68
C LEU A 346 4.17 11.50 -16.27
N ASN A 347 3.06 12.03 -15.76
CA ASN A 347 3.07 13.36 -15.14
C ASN A 347 3.71 13.28 -13.75
N TYR A 348 4.37 14.34 -13.31
CA TYR A 348 4.98 14.35 -11.97
C TYR A 348 4.94 15.69 -11.26
N ILE A 349 5.02 15.64 -9.93
CA ILE A 349 5.33 16.78 -9.06
C ILE A 349 6.36 16.33 -8.01
N ILE A 350 7.47 17.03 -7.93
CA ILE A 350 8.59 16.74 -7.02
C ILE A 350 9.07 18.05 -6.41
N PRO A 351 9.15 18.21 -5.08
CA PRO A 351 9.73 19.41 -4.49
C PRO A 351 11.19 19.55 -4.94
N ALA A 352 11.55 20.75 -5.38
CA ALA A 352 12.91 21.03 -5.81
C ALA A 352 13.80 21.27 -4.58
N MET A 353 15.06 20.85 -4.68
CA MET A 353 16.12 21.23 -3.74
C MET A 353 16.56 22.66 -4.07
N LYS A 354 16.57 23.54 -3.06
CA LYS A 354 17.12 24.89 -3.18
C LYS A 354 18.64 24.81 -3.22
N ASP A 355 19.21 24.74 -4.42
CA ASP A 355 20.65 24.86 -4.60
C ASP A 355 21.07 26.32 -4.75
N GLN A 356 22.29 26.65 -4.34
CA GLN A 356 22.80 28.02 -4.30
C GLN A 356 22.82 28.73 -5.67
N HIS A 357 22.73 28.00 -6.79
CA HIS A 357 23.06 28.55 -8.10
C HIS A 357 21.97 28.43 -9.16
N ARG A 358 20.91 27.65 -8.92
CA ARG A 358 19.88 27.38 -9.92
C ARG A 358 18.50 27.63 -9.35
N ILE A 359 18.03 26.80 -8.42
CA ILE A 359 16.69 26.95 -7.83
C ILE A 359 16.67 28.00 -6.72
N GLY A 360 17.73 28.11 -5.91
CA GLY A 360 17.84 29.10 -4.84
C GLY A 360 17.66 30.54 -5.32
N PRO A 361 18.40 31.00 -6.35
CA PRO A 361 18.22 32.34 -6.90
C PRO A 361 16.79 32.62 -7.41
N MET A 362 16.07 31.60 -7.89
CA MET A 362 14.68 31.74 -8.32
C MET A 362 13.74 31.93 -7.13
N CYS A 363 14.05 31.29 -5.99
CA CYS A 363 13.33 31.53 -4.74
C CYS A 363 13.63 32.93 -4.19
N ASP A 364 14.89 33.36 -4.22
CA ASP A 364 15.30 34.70 -3.77
C ASP A 364 14.60 35.80 -4.59
N GLU A 365 14.55 35.64 -5.92
CA GLU A 365 13.85 36.56 -6.84
C GLU A 365 12.34 36.58 -6.55
N PHE A 366 11.74 35.42 -6.30
CA PHE A 366 10.33 35.33 -5.91
C PHE A 366 10.04 36.10 -4.61
N ASP A 367 10.88 35.90 -3.57
CA ASP A 367 10.74 36.61 -2.29
C ASP A 367 10.87 38.13 -2.45
N GLU A 368 11.79 38.59 -3.29
CA GLU A 368 11.94 40.02 -3.60
C GLU A 368 10.72 40.59 -4.32
N LEU A 369 10.17 39.86 -5.29
CA LEU A 369 8.98 40.27 -6.06
C LEU A 369 7.71 40.27 -5.21
N LYS A 370 7.63 39.43 -4.17
CA LYS A 370 6.43 39.26 -3.35
C LYS A 370 6.41 40.03 -2.04
N ARG A 371 7.51 40.67 -1.65
CA ARG A 371 7.49 41.69 -0.57
C ARG A 371 6.61 42.89 -0.94
N GLY A 372 5.34 42.88 -0.51
CA GLY A 372 4.41 44.00 -0.57
C GLY A 372 3.31 43.91 -1.66
N ASP A 373 3.10 42.74 -2.25
CA ASP A 373 2.03 42.49 -3.23
C ASP A 373 0.74 42.02 -2.51
N ASP A 374 -0.05 42.98 -2.00
CA ASP A 374 -1.31 42.74 -1.25
C ASP A 374 -2.57 42.74 -2.15
N GLU A 375 -2.45 42.39 -3.44
CA GLU A 375 -3.61 42.35 -4.34
C GLU A 375 -4.57 41.22 -3.94
N GLN A 376 -5.73 41.63 -3.42
CA GLN A 376 -6.83 40.74 -3.03
C GLN A 376 -7.26 39.88 -4.24
N ASN A 377 -6.96 38.58 -4.20
CA ASN A 377 -7.20 37.52 -5.22
C ASN A 377 -6.07 37.25 -6.26
N ASN A 378 -4.87 37.81 -6.09
CA ASN A 378 -3.70 37.38 -6.88
C ASN A 378 -2.95 36.27 -6.12
N VAL A 379 -2.97 35.03 -6.61
CA VAL A 379 -2.16 33.96 -6.01
C VAL A 379 -0.71 34.18 -6.44
N PRO A 380 0.22 34.47 -5.51
CA PRO A 380 1.60 34.69 -5.86
C PRO A 380 2.22 33.38 -6.34
N LEU A 381 2.48 33.26 -7.65
CA LEU A 381 3.07 32.08 -8.26
C LEU A 381 4.11 32.55 -9.26
N TYR A 382 5.26 31.87 -9.30
CA TYR A 382 6.24 32.04 -10.36
C TYR A 382 6.43 30.72 -11.10
N VAL A 383 6.39 30.77 -12.43
CA VAL A 383 6.62 29.61 -13.28
C VAL A 383 7.82 29.86 -14.20
N LYS A 384 8.73 28.90 -14.22
CA LYS A 384 9.81 28.84 -15.20
C LYS A 384 9.70 27.58 -16.03
N GLU A 385 9.24 27.75 -17.26
CA GLU A 385 9.17 26.66 -18.24
C GLU A 385 10.56 26.25 -18.75
N GLU A 386 10.67 24.98 -19.16
CA GLU A 386 11.85 24.38 -19.78
C GLU A 386 13.16 24.64 -19.01
N HIS A 387 13.13 24.54 -17.68
CA HIS A 387 14.32 24.66 -16.86
C HIS A 387 15.22 23.42 -17.01
N PRO A 388 16.53 23.59 -17.30
CA PRO A 388 17.41 22.45 -17.56
C PRO A 388 18.07 21.91 -16.29
N ILE A 389 17.73 20.68 -15.90
CA ILE A 389 18.41 19.88 -14.87
C ILE A 389 19.54 19.05 -15.50
N HIS A 390 20.72 19.07 -14.88
CA HIS A 390 21.87 18.28 -15.32
C HIS A 390 22.21 17.21 -14.28
N GLY A 391 22.55 16.02 -14.74
CA GLY A 391 23.00 14.94 -13.87
C GLY A 391 23.29 13.65 -14.63
N PRO A 392 23.77 12.61 -13.92
CA PRO A 392 23.94 11.29 -14.51
C PRO A 392 22.57 10.67 -14.81
N VAL A 393 22.44 10.04 -15.98
CA VAL A 393 21.27 9.24 -16.37
C VAL A 393 21.75 7.81 -16.67
N LYS A 394 20.93 6.81 -16.32
CA LYS A 394 21.27 5.39 -16.52
C LYS A 394 21.62 5.11 -17.97
N HIS A 395 22.74 4.41 -18.21
CA HIS A 395 23.27 4.11 -19.55
C HIS A 395 23.58 5.33 -20.44
N ASP A 396 23.69 6.52 -19.87
CA ASP A 396 24.03 7.75 -20.58
C ASP A 396 25.27 8.43 -19.95
N VAL A 397 25.60 9.63 -20.41
CA VAL A 397 26.72 10.43 -19.90
C VAL A 397 26.42 10.97 -18.49
N SER A 398 27.47 11.29 -17.73
CA SER A 398 27.35 11.74 -16.34
C SER A 398 26.72 13.14 -16.16
N ASN A 399 26.41 13.84 -17.26
CA ASN A 399 25.93 15.22 -17.27
C ASN A 399 24.85 15.42 -18.35
N THR A 400 23.94 14.46 -18.47
CA THR A 400 22.78 14.55 -19.35
C THR A 400 21.90 15.72 -18.91
N LYS A 401 21.37 16.43 -19.90
CA LYS A 401 20.49 17.58 -19.71
C LYS A 401 19.04 17.15 -19.92
N VAL A 402 18.22 17.33 -18.90
CA VAL A 402 16.79 17.02 -18.89
C VAL A 402 16.03 18.30 -18.56
N TYR A 403 14.86 18.50 -19.18
CA TYR A 403 14.06 19.71 -19.00
C TYR A 403 12.87 19.43 -18.08
N THR A 404 12.44 20.42 -17.32
CA THR A 404 11.27 20.38 -16.44
C THR A 404 10.75 21.81 -16.25
N ASN A 405 9.48 21.98 -15.92
CA ASN A 405 8.98 23.26 -15.44
C ASN A 405 9.31 23.39 -13.94
N VAL A 406 9.66 24.60 -13.50
CA VAL A 406 9.85 24.95 -12.08
C VAL A 406 8.70 25.85 -11.67
N VAL A 407 7.99 25.49 -10.61
CA VAL A 407 6.91 26.27 -10.03
C VAL A 407 7.33 26.69 -8.63
N VAL A 408 7.28 27.98 -8.33
CA VAL A 408 7.61 28.52 -7.00
C VAL A 408 6.34 29.09 -6.38
N LEU A 409 5.94 28.46 -5.27
CA LEU A 409 4.85 28.86 -4.42
C LEU A 409 5.34 29.76 -3.27
N PRO A 410 4.44 30.56 -2.67
CA PRO A 410 4.80 31.32 -1.48
C PRO A 410 5.16 30.38 -0.32
N PRO A 411 5.79 30.91 0.73
CA PRO A 411 5.94 30.17 1.97
C PRO A 411 4.56 29.69 2.46
N ASP A 412 4.53 28.45 2.93
CA ASP A 412 3.37 27.97 3.68
C ASP A 412 3.40 28.59 5.10
N ASN A 413 2.22 28.82 5.67
CA ASN A 413 2.08 29.32 7.04
C ASN A 413 2.09 28.19 8.06
N ASP A 414 1.99 26.95 7.60
CA ASP A 414 2.14 25.77 8.44
C ASP A 414 3.63 25.44 8.59
N ASP A 415 4.04 25.11 9.81
CA ASP A 415 5.42 24.84 10.22
C ASP A 415 5.87 23.50 9.61
N ASP A 416 6.28 23.49 8.33
CA ASP A 416 6.82 22.32 7.67
C ASP A 416 8.32 22.18 8.00
N ASP A 417 8.68 21.15 8.79
CA ASP A 417 10.02 20.75 9.29
C ASP A 417 11.16 20.71 8.22
N VAL A 418 10.82 20.95 6.95
CA VAL A 418 11.63 20.72 5.75
C VAL A 418 12.02 22.01 5.03
N ASN A 419 11.28 23.11 5.24
CA ASN A 419 11.62 24.43 4.71
C ASN A 419 11.98 25.36 5.88
N GLU A 420 12.92 26.29 5.66
CA GLU A 420 13.10 27.36 6.66
C GLU A 420 11.77 28.14 6.74
N GLU A 421 11.28 28.36 7.96
CA GLU A 421 10.03 29.09 8.24
C GLU A 421 9.98 30.37 7.42
N GLY A 422 8.92 30.55 6.61
CA GLY A 422 8.76 31.72 5.76
C GLY A 422 9.58 31.73 4.46
N SER A 423 10.06 30.58 3.97
CA SER A 423 10.79 30.47 2.70
C SER A 423 9.94 29.89 1.54
N PRO A 424 10.14 30.32 0.27
CA PRO A 424 9.35 29.87 -0.88
C PRO A 424 9.40 28.36 -1.11
N GLN A 425 8.38 27.79 -1.74
CA GLN A 425 8.30 26.36 -2.00
C GLN A 425 8.45 26.05 -3.51
N PRO A 426 9.65 25.65 -3.97
CA PRO A 426 9.87 25.30 -5.36
C PRO A 426 9.51 23.83 -5.65
N PHE A 427 8.87 23.58 -6.79
CA PHE A 427 8.48 22.27 -7.31
C PHE A 427 8.96 22.08 -8.76
N LEU A 428 9.25 20.84 -9.12
CA LEU A 428 9.54 20.38 -10.48
C LEU A 428 8.32 19.63 -11.02
N THR A 429 7.91 19.94 -12.23
CA THR A 429 6.79 19.27 -12.90
C THR A 429 6.92 19.32 -14.43
N ASN A 430 6.33 18.35 -15.12
CA ASN A 430 6.11 18.39 -16.57
C ASN A 430 4.66 18.78 -16.94
N LEU A 431 3.87 19.22 -15.96
CA LEU A 431 2.54 19.75 -16.24
C LEU A 431 2.61 21.04 -17.07
N ASP A 432 1.62 21.22 -17.92
CA ASP A 432 1.41 22.44 -18.71
C ASP A 432 0.89 23.57 -17.80
N VAL A 433 1.80 24.22 -17.07
CA VAL A 433 1.55 25.28 -16.08
C VAL A 433 2.04 26.63 -16.60
N SER A 434 1.30 27.69 -16.28
CA SER A 434 1.64 29.07 -16.62
C SER A 434 1.30 30.00 -15.45
N ASP A 435 2.05 31.08 -15.29
CA ASP A 435 1.76 32.18 -14.37
C ASP A 435 1.35 33.48 -15.09
N GLU A 436 1.01 33.45 -16.37
CA GLU A 436 0.62 34.65 -17.13
C GLU A 436 -0.77 35.18 -16.70
N LEU A 437 -1.76 34.28 -16.57
CA LEU A 437 -3.14 34.65 -16.26
C LEU A 437 -3.57 34.22 -14.85
N PRO A 438 -4.47 34.97 -14.17
CA PRO A 438 -4.90 34.63 -12.81
C PRO A 438 -5.54 33.24 -12.66
N HIS A 439 -6.20 32.72 -13.70
CA HIS A 439 -6.81 31.39 -13.64
C HIS A 439 -5.78 30.26 -13.84
N GLU A 440 -4.72 30.50 -14.59
CA GLU A 440 -3.59 29.59 -14.76
C GLU A 440 -2.81 29.49 -13.45
N ARG A 441 -2.54 30.62 -12.79
CA ARG A 441 -1.93 30.64 -11.44
C ARG A 441 -2.74 29.82 -10.43
N ARG A 442 -4.06 30.02 -10.40
CA ARG A 442 -4.95 29.24 -9.52
C ARG A 442 -4.93 27.74 -9.83
N TRP A 443 -4.90 27.38 -11.12
CA TRP A 443 -4.83 25.98 -11.52
C TRP A 443 -3.50 25.33 -11.17
N ALA A 444 -2.39 26.00 -11.45
CA ALA A 444 -1.05 25.54 -11.10
C ALA A 444 -0.88 25.41 -9.59
N THR A 445 -1.34 26.41 -8.82
CA THR A 445 -1.34 26.35 -7.35
C THR A 445 -2.13 25.15 -6.86
N LYS A 446 -3.39 24.98 -7.31
CA LYS A 446 -4.20 23.81 -6.97
C LYS A 446 -3.48 22.49 -7.29
N LYS A 447 -2.76 22.42 -8.42
CA LYS A 447 -2.01 21.22 -8.80
C LYS A 447 -0.82 20.95 -7.88
N MET A 448 -0.13 22.00 -7.44
CA MET A 448 0.94 21.86 -6.45
C MET A 448 0.38 21.54 -5.06
N ASP A 449 -0.74 22.12 -4.64
CA ASP A 449 -1.41 21.80 -3.36
C ASP A 449 -1.88 20.33 -3.32
N GLU A 450 -2.25 19.74 -4.47
CA GLU A 450 -2.54 18.29 -4.57
C GLU A 450 -1.32 17.42 -4.22
N TYR A 451 -0.11 17.98 -4.13
CA TYR A 451 1.05 17.28 -3.58
C TYR A 451 0.88 16.97 -2.08
N ASP A 452 0.11 17.75 -1.33
CA ASP A 452 -0.15 17.52 0.10
C ASP A 452 -0.96 16.23 0.34
N ASP A 453 -1.61 15.69 -0.68
CA ASP A 453 -2.16 14.32 -0.65
C ASP A 453 -1.09 13.29 -0.26
N ARG A 454 0.20 13.59 -0.56
CA ARG A 454 1.36 12.81 -0.16
C ARG A 454 1.68 12.96 1.34
N GLY A 455 1.36 14.10 1.99
CA GLY A 455 1.77 14.42 3.36
C GLY A 455 1.30 13.41 4.41
N ALA A 456 0.20 12.68 4.15
CA ALA A 456 -0.25 11.59 5.01
C ALA A 456 0.62 10.31 4.91
N ILE A 457 1.61 10.26 4.01
CA ILE A 457 2.63 9.21 3.93
C ILE A 457 3.50 9.18 5.20
N GLU A 458 3.84 10.31 5.80
CA GLU A 458 4.69 10.31 7.01
C GLU A 458 4.01 9.56 8.17
N ASN A 459 2.73 9.86 8.39
CA ASN A 459 1.88 9.14 9.33
C ASN A 459 1.71 7.65 8.93
N SER A 460 1.64 7.38 7.63
CA SER A 460 1.54 6.03 7.09
C SER A 460 2.80 5.22 7.36
N TYR A 461 4.00 5.79 7.26
CA TYR A 461 5.24 5.09 7.62
C TYR A 461 5.38 4.80 9.10
N SER A 462 4.94 5.71 9.96
CA SER A 462 4.85 5.39 11.39
C SER A 462 3.97 4.17 11.60
N SER A 463 2.83 4.12 10.91
CA SER A 463 1.90 3.00 10.98
C SER A 463 2.46 1.71 10.37
N ILE A 464 3.22 1.78 9.26
CA ILE A 464 3.90 0.62 8.66
C ILE A 464 4.95 0.07 9.64
N LYS A 465 5.73 0.95 10.28
CA LYS A 465 6.70 0.54 11.31
C LYS A 465 6.02 -0.11 12.50
N ASP A 466 4.89 0.43 12.94
CA ASP A 466 4.05 -0.18 13.99
C ASP A 466 3.39 -1.50 13.54
N ALA A 467 3.25 -1.73 12.23
CA ALA A 467 2.72 -2.97 11.66
C ALA A 467 3.81 -4.02 11.38
N ALA A 468 5.10 -3.65 11.45
CA ALA A 468 6.22 -4.57 11.31
C ALA A 468 6.51 -5.26 12.65
N ALA A 469 7.03 -6.50 12.60
CA ALA A 469 7.47 -7.18 13.82
C ALA A 469 8.64 -6.43 14.48
N TRP A 470 8.63 -6.39 15.81
CA TRP A 470 9.71 -5.76 16.56
C TRP A 470 10.99 -6.62 16.49
N THR A 471 12.14 -6.00 16.28
CA THR A 471 13.42 -6.73 16.23
C THR A 471 14.60 -5.92 16.73
N THR A 472 15.55 -6.61 17.36
CA THR A 472 16.89 -6.09 17.67
C THR A 472 17.97 -6.65 16.74
N SER A 473 17.58 -7.52 15.78
CA SER A 473 18.51 -8.10 14.82
C SER A 473 19.29 -7.01 14.08
N LYS A 474 20.57 -7.25 13.83
CA LYS A 474 21.42 -6.39 13.01
C LYS A 474 21.44 -6.81 11.54
N GLU A 475 20.93 -8.02 11.25
CA GLU A 475 20.88 -8.57 9.89
C GLU A 475 19.89 -7.81 9.02
N PHE A 476 20.30 -7.49 7.80
CA PHE A 476 19.50 -6.70 6.87
C PHE A 476 18.27 -7.47 6.41
N GLU A 477 18.42 -8.75 6.10
CA GLU A 477 17.37 -9.65 5.61
C GLU A 477 16.19 -9.68 6.58
N VAL A 478 16.47 -9.76 7.88
CA VAL A 478 15.45 -9.76 8.94
C VAL A 478 14.69 -8.44 8.96
N ARG A 479 15.40 -7.30 8.96
CA ARG A 479 14.76 -5.97 9.00
C ARG A 479 13.97 -5.68 7.72
N TRP A 480 14.51 -6.09 6.58
CA TRP A 480 13.86 -5.99 5.28
C TRP A 480 12.60 -6.84 5.23
N PHE A 481 12.65 -8.08 5.72
CA PHE A 481 11.49 -8.96 5.78
C PHE A 481 10.39 -8.37 6.65
N HIS A 482 10.69 -8.00 7.89
CA HIS A 482 9.71 -7.43 8.82
C HIS A 482 9.07 -6.15 8.27
N PHE A 483 9.88 -5.26 7.67
CA PHE A 483 9.36 -4.03 7.06
C PHE A 483 8.41 -4.33 5.90
N ALA A 484 8.84 -5.17 4.95
CA ALA A 484 8.05 -5.47 3.77
C ALA A 484 6.77 -6.26 4.11
N PHE A 485 6.83 -7.16 5.10
CA PHE A 485 5.65 -7.84 5.64
C PHE A 485 4.73 -6.87 6.38
N GLY A 486 5.29 -5.91 7.12
CA GLY A 486 4.55 -4.82 7.76
C GLY A 486 3.72 -4.00 6.77
N CYS A 487 4.21 -3.75 5.55
CA CYS A 487 3.41 -3.13 4.48
C CYS A 487 2.14 -3.93 4.14
N ILE A 488 2.23 -5.27 4.10
CA ILE A 488 1.07 -6.14 3.82
C ILE A 488 0.03 -6.02 4.95
N ILE A 489 0.46 -6.06 6.21
CA ILE A 489 -0.44 -5.91 7.37
C ILE A 489 -1.09 -4.53 7.39
N TYR A 490 -0.30 -3.49 7.07
CA TYR A 490 -0.78 -2.12 6.96
C TYR A 490 -1.85 -1.96 5.86
N ASP A 491 -1.63 -2.54 4.68
CA ASP A 491 -2.59 -2.48 3.57
C ASP A 491 -3.90 -3.22 3.89
N LEU A 492 -3.82 -4.38 4.56
CA LEU A 492 -5.00 -5.11 5.02
C LEU A 492 -5.80 -4.32 6.06
N TRP A 493 -5.12 -3.61 6.96
CA TRP A 493 -5.76 -2.68 7.90
C TRP A 493 -6.48 -1.54 7.17
N LEU A 494 -5.80 -0.86 6.24
CA LEU A 494 -6.40 0.20 5.44
C LEU A 494 -7.64 -0.28 4.70
N LEU A 495 -7.57 -1.48 4.11
CA LEU A 495 -8.67 -2.06 3.36
C LEU A 495 -9.90 -2.31 4.24
N VAL A 496 -9.71 -2.78 5.48
CA VAL A 496 -10.82 -2.86 6.45
C VAL A 496 -11.39 -1.50 6.79
N ASP A 497 -10.53 -0.51 6.99
CA ASP A 497 -10.97 0.84 7.32
C ASP A 497 -11.81 1.42 6.18
N PHE A 498 -11.34 1.36 4.93
CA PHE A 498 -12.08 1.83 3.75
C PHE A 498 -13.43 1.14 3.59
N LEU A 499 -13.44 -0.20 3.63
CA LEU A 499 -14.68 -0.96 3.44
C LEU A 499 -15.65 -0.80 4.62
N THR A 500 -15.15 -0.47 5.81
CA THR A 500 -16.02 -0.12 6.95
C THR A 500 -16.60 1.27 6.78
N GLN A 501 -15.82 2.25 6.30
CA GLN A 501 -16.24 3.63 6.07
C GLN A 501 -17.30 3.77 4.96
N ASP A 502 -17.15 3.01 3.88
CA ASP A 502 -18.15 2.94 2.81
C ASP A 502 -19.54 2.55 3.33
N ARG A 503 -19.59 1.44 4.07
CA ARG A 503 -20.84 0.86 4.58
C ARG A 503 -21.62 1.74 5.53
N ILE A 504 -20.91 2.57 6.28
CA ILE A 504 -21.52 3.46 7.26
C ILE A 504 -22.09 4.73 6.62
N GLY A 505 -22.09 4.82 5.29
CA GLY A 505 -22.58 5.97 4.53
C GLY A 505 -21.74 7.23 4.72
N VAL A 506 -20.65 7.13 5.48
CA VAL A 506 -19.70 8.23 5.68
C VAL A 506 -18.66 8.11 4.58
N ILE A 507 -19.07 8.47 3.36
CA ILE A 507 -18.15 8.74 2.24
C ILE A 507 -17.63 10.19 2.36
N GLU A 508 -17.49 10.71 3.58
CA GLU A 508 -16.77 11.96 3.81
C GLU A 508 -15.26 11.69 3.75
N THR A 509 -14.54 12.60 3.13
CA THR A 509 -13.09 12.58 3.00
C THR A 509 -12.47 12.92 4.36
N ARG A 510 -12.04 11.90 5.11
CA ARG A 510 -11.37 12.07 6.41
C ARG A 510 -9.87 12.19 6.20
N THR A 511 -9.20 13.01 6.97
CA THR A 511 -7.73 13.09 6.96
C THR A 511 -7.04 11.96 7.73
N LYS A 512 -7.81 11.13 8.45
CA LYS A 512 -7.30 10.01 9.25
C LYS A 512 -8.24 8.80 9.17
N PRO A 513 -7.70 7.57 9.23
CA PRO A 513 -8.48 6.34 9.35
C PRO A 513 -9.45 6.38 10.54
N ARG A 514 -10.66 5.84 10.36
CA ARG A 514 -11.67 5.82 11.44
C ARG A 514 -11.32 4.79 12.51
N ILE A 515 -10.67 3.71 12.08
CA ILE A 515 -10.16 2.64 12.93
C ILE A 515 -8.65 2.83 13.03
N SER A 516 -8.14 3.25 14.19
CA SER A 516 -6.69 3.33 14.39
C SER A 516 -6.04 1.95 14.26
N LEU A 517 -4.80 1.92 13.76
CA LEU A 517 -4.01 0.69 13.65
C LEU A 517 -3.88 -0.02 15.01
N SER A 518 -3.68 0.74 16.09
CA SER A 518 -3.61 0.19 17.46
C SER A 518 -4.89 -0.55 17.87
N ARG A 519 -6.07 0.02 17.58
CA ARG A 519 -7.37 -0.60 17.87
C ARG A 519 -7.57 -1.85 17.01
N PHE A 520 -7.15 -1.79 15.75
CA PHE A 520 -7.19 -2.92 14.83
C PHE A 520 -6.30 -4.09 15.29
N ARG A 521 -5.04 -3.81 15.65
CA ARG A 521 -4.12 -4.83 16.20
C ARG A 521 -4.67 -5.45 17.47
N GLU A 522 -5.11 -4.66 18.45
CA GLU A 522 -5.72 -5.17 19.69
C GLU A 522 -6.94 -6.06 19.44
N TRP A 523 -7.70 -5.77 18.38
CA TRP A 523 -8.77 -6.63 17.95
C TRP A 523 -8.25 -7.93 17.34
N LEU A 524 -7.31 -7.87 16.40
CA LEU A 524 -6.73 -9.05 15.74
C LEU A 524 -6.11 -10.00 16.77
N LYS A 525 -5.45 -9.46 17.81
CA LYS A 525 -4.87 -10.24 18.92
C LYS A 525 -5.84 -11.26 19.53
N ARG A 526 -7.13 -10.91 19.61
CA ARG A 526 -8.19 -11.76 20.19
C ARG A 526 -8.62 -12.89 19.27
N GLU A 527 -8.43 -12.72 17.97
CA GLU A 527 -8.91 -13.62 16.92
C GLU A 527 -7.75 -14.38 16.26
N LEU A 528 -6.50 -14.15 16.68
CA LEU A 528 -5.29 -14.85 16.19
C LEU A 528 -5.39 -16.38 16.20
N VAL A 529 -6.24 -16.96 17.05
CA VAL A 529 -6.51 -18.41 17.06
C VAL A 529 -7.08 -18.90 15.73
N THR A 530 -7.62 -18.01 14.88
CA THR A 530 -8.10 -18.38 13.54
C THR A 530 -6.97 -18.55 12.50
N LEU A 531 -5.79 -17.94 12.76
CA LEU A 531 -4.62 -18.12 11.89
C LEU A 531 -3.95 -19.47 12.11
N ILE A 532 -3.93 -19.94 13.36
CA ILE A 532 -3.41 -21.24 13.79
C ILE A 532 -4.48 -22.31 13.53
#